data_AF-A0A2G2M7G2-F1
#
_entry.id   AF-A0A2G2M7G2-F1
#
_cell.length_a   1.000
_cell.length_b   1.000
_cell.length_c   1.000
_cell.angle_alpha   90.00
_cell.angle_beta   90.00
_cell.angle_gamma   90.00
#
_symmetry.space_group_name_H-M   'P 1'
#
loop_
_entity.id
_entity.type
_entity.pdbx_description
1 polymer ?
#
loop_
_entity_poly.entity_id
_entity_poly.type
_entity_poly.pdbx_seq_one_letter_code
_entity_poly.pdbx_strand_id
1 'polypeptide(L)' 'MEKNLKTKEEKVLELMLLVLKLDKSEEFKIREVVEKIGFKTFLVSVDGVDLESETREKIIALKYILDYNNNEDVFNDK' A
#
# COMPACT_ATOMS: atom_id res chain seq x y z
N MET A 1 -13.44 17.74 -20.20
CA MET A 1 -13.03 16.59 -19.39
C MET A 1 -12.01 17.10 -18.39
N GLU A 2 -12.42 17.33 -17.14
CA GLU A 2 -11.47 17.58 -16.07
C GLU A 2 -10.59 16.33 -15.90
N LYS A 3 -9.27 16.50 -16.00
CA LYS A 3 -8.33 15.45 -15.61
C LYS A 3 -8.50 15.27 -14.11
N ASN A 4 -9.18 14.20 -13.68
CA ASN A 4 -9.13 13.76 -12.29
C ASN A 4 -7.66 13.48 -11.94
N LEU A 5 -7.04 14.43 -11.24
CA LEU A 5 -5.68 14.31 -10.75
C LEU A 5 -5.70 13.27 -9.64
N LYS A 6 -5.01 12.15 -9.88
CA LYS A 6 -4.85 11.11 -8.86
C LYS A 6 -4.19 11.69 -7.63
N THR A 7 -4.74 11.38 -6.46
CA THR A 7 -4.18 11.74 -5.16
C THR A 7 -2.80 11.09 -4.97
N LYS A 8 -2.02 11.59 -4.01
CA LYS A 8 -0.73 10.97 -3.66
C LYS A 8 -0.93 9.50 -3.24
N GLU A 9 -1.99 9.23 -2.49
CA GLU A 9 -2.31 7.88 -1.99
C GLU A 9 -2.68 6.93 -3.12
N GLU A 10 -3.47 7.37 -4.11
CA GLU A 10 -3.80 6.56 -5.30
C GLU A 10 -2.56 6.21 -6.12
N LYS A 11 -1.61 7.14 -6.26
CA LYS A 11 -0.34 6.88 -6.96
C LYS A 11 0.52 5.86 -6.23
N VAL A 12 0.58 5.93 -4.89
CA VAL A 12 1.32 4.96 -4.08
C VAL A 12 0.67 3.59 -4.15
N LEU A 13 -0.67 3.51 -4.07
CA LEU A 13 -1.41 2.27 -4.26
C LEU A 13 -1.09 1.63 -5.62
N GLU A 14 -1.12 2.41 -6.70
CA GLU A 14 -0.80 1.90 -8.04
C GLU A 14 0.64 1.39 -8.16
N LEU A 15 1.60 2.11 -7.60
CA LEU A 15 2.99 1.65 -7.56
C LEU A 15 3.14 0.37 -6.74
N MET A 16 2.44 0.26 -5.61
CA MET A 16 2.45 -0.93 -4.77
C MET A 16 1.93 -2.15 -5.54
N LEU A 17 0.75 -2.04 -6.16
CA LEU A 17 0.18 -3.13 -6.97
C LEU A 17 1.12 -3.55 -8.11
N LEU A 18 1.74 -2.58 -8.79
CA LEU A 18 2.69 -2.83 -9.87
C LEU A 18 3.95 -3.57 -9.40
N VAL A 19 4.56 -3.14 -8.30
CA VAL A 19 5.79 -3.74 -7.76
C VAL A 19 5.54 -5.16 -7.27
N LEU A 20 4.37 -5.39 -6.68
CA LEU A 20 3.97 -6.69 -6.14
C LEU A 20 3.63 -7.73 -7.21
N LYS A 21 3.38 -7.28 -8.45
CA LYS A 21 2.99 -8.14 -9.58
C LYS A 21 1.81 -9.06 -9.23
N LEU A 22 0.83 -8.49 -8.55
CA LEU A 22 -0.37 -9.22 -8.13
C LEU A 22 -1.23 -9.58 -9.33
N ASP A 23 -2.03 -10.63 -9.19
CA ASP A 23 -3.03 -10.92 -10.19
C ASP A 23 -4.20 -9.92 -10.10
N LYS A 24 -5.06 -9.92 -11.13
CA LYS A 24 -6.20 -8.99 -11.20
C LYS A 24 -7.21 -9.18 -10.05
N SER A 25 -7.33 -10.39 -9.50
CA SER A 25 -8.25 -10.70 -8.41
C SER A 25 -7.78 -10.05 -7.11
N GLU A 26 -6.48 -10.20 -6.81
CA GLU A 26 -5.85 -9.57 -5.64
C GLU A 26 -5.81 -8.05 -5.74
N GLU A 27 -5.46 -7.52 -6.93
CA GLU A 27 -5.53 -6.07 -7.16
C GLU A 27 -6.94 -5.52 -6.92
N PHE A 28 -7.97 -6.24 -7.38
CA PHE A 28 -9.36 -5.85 -7.19
C PHE A 28 -9.75 -5.85 -5.71
N LYS A 29 -9.43 -6.92 -4.98
CA LYS A 29 -9.69 -7.00 -3.52
C LYS A 29 -9.02 -5.87 -2.76
N ILE A 30 -7.75 -5.59 -3.04
CA ILE A 30 -7.01 -4.52 -2.37
C ILE A 30 -7.66 -3.16 -2.66
N ARG A 31 -8.04 -2.89 -3.91
CA ARG A 31 -8.72 -1.64 -4.29
C ARG A 31 -10.07 -1.48 -3.59
N GLU A 32 -10.89 -2.53 -3.56
CA GLU A 32 -12.17 -2.50 -2.84
C GLU A 32 -11.98 -2.20 -1.35
N VAL A 33 -10.99 -2.82 -0.71
CA VAL A 33 -10.72 -2.60 0.71
C VAL A 33 -10.24 -1.16 0.93
N VAL A 34 -9.26 -0.70 0.15
CA VAL A 34 -8.75 0.68 0.24
C VAL A 34 -9.85 1.71 -0.01
N GLU A 35 -10.76 1.48 -0.94
CA GLU A 35 -11.90 2.37 -1.19
C GLU A 35 -12.86 2.42 0.02
N LYS A 36 -13.04 1.29 0.73
CA LYS A 36 -13.92 1.21 1.91
C LYS A 36 -13.31 1.83 3.16
N ILE A 37 -12.02 1.63 3.42
CA ILE A 37 -11.39 1.98 4.71
C ILE A 37 -10.32 3.07 4.62
N GLY A 38 -9.93 3.45 3.41
CA GLY A 38 -8.83 4.37 3.13
C GLY A 38 -7.46 3.68 3.12
N PHE A 39 -6.53 4.27 2.37
CA PHE A 39 -5.19 3.69 2.13
C PHE A 39 -4.37 3.53 3.42
N LYS A 40 -4.38 4.54 4.29
CA LYS A 40 -3.64 4.49 5.56
C LYS A 40 -4.16 3.39 6.49
N THR A 41 -5.48 3.30 6.64
CA THR A 41 -6.12 2.27 7.46
C THR A 41 -5.79 0.88 6.91
N PHE A 42 -5.86 0.70 5.59
CA PHE A 42 -5.47 -0.54 4.93
C PHE A 42 -4.05 -0.99 5.27
N LEU A 43 -3.06 -0.09 5.22
CA LEU A 43 -1.68 -0.44 5.59
C LEU A 43 -1.55 -0.87 7.06
N VAL A 44 -2.37 -0.31 7.96
CA VAL A 44 -2.36 -0.70 9.38
C VAL A 44 -3.10 -2.01 9.61
N SER A 45 -4.15 -2.28 8.84
CA SER A 45 -5.04 -3.43 9.02
C SER A 45 -4.82 -4.58 8.04
N VAL A 46 -3.72 -4.59 7.27
CA VAL A 46 -3.47 -5.58 6.20
C VAL A 46 -3.51 -7.02 6.73
N ASP A 47 -3.11 -7.24 7.97
CA ASP A 47 -3.14 -8.55 8.65
C ASP A 47 -4.56 -9.11 8.80
N GLY A 48 -5.58 -8.24 8.81
CA GLY A 48 -6.99 -8.62 8.90
C GLY A 48 -7.69 -8.76 7.55
N VAL A 49 -7.00 -8.50 6.44
CA VAL A 49 -7.59 -8.60 5.09
C VAL A 49 -7.43 -10.03 4.58
N ASP A 50 -8.49 -10.56 3.97
CA ASP A 50 -8.50 -11.87 3.32
C ASP A 50 -7.71 -11.88 1.99
N LEU A 51 -6.39 -11.81 2.13
CA LEU A 51 -5.39 -11.94 1.07
C LEU A 51 -4.58 -13.22 1.27
N GLU A 52 -4.04 -13.74 0.17
CA GLU A 52 -3.07 -14.83 0.22
C GLU A 52 -1.86 -14.45 1.09
N SER A 53 -1.28 -15.45 1.78
CA SER A 53 -0.18 -15.22 2.75
C SER A 53 0.99 -14.50 2.10
N GLU A 54 1.38 -14.93 0.88
CA GLU A 54 2.50 -14.34 0.15
C GLU A 54 2.24 -12.85 -0.17
N THR A 55 1.05 -12.53 -0.65
CA THR A 55 0.66 -11.15 -0.98
C THR A 55 0.64 -10.26 0.25
N ARG A 56 0.08 -10.77 1.35
CA ARG A 56 0.08 -10.08 2.64
C ARG A 56 1.50 -9.78 3.12
N GLU A 57 2.40 -10.77 3.10
CA GLU A 57 3.80 -10.62 3.48
C GLU A 57 4.52 -9.57 2.63
N LYS A 58 4.30 -9.58 1.31
CA LYS A 58 4.91 -8.57 0.43
C LYS A 58 4.38 -7.16 0.69
N ILE A 59 3.09 -6.99 1.00
CA ILE A 59 2.51 -5.69 1.35
C ILE A 59 3.07 -5.19 2.68
N ILE A 60 3.23 -6.07 3.67
CA ILE A 60 3.87 -5.76 4.95
C ILE A 60 5.32 -5.32 4.74
N ALA A 61 6.08 -6.04 3.92
CA ALA A 61 7.46 -5.67 3.59
C ALA A 61 7.53 -4.28 2.91
N LEU A 62 6.63 -3.98 1.98
CA LEU A 62 6.55 -2.66 1.35
C LEU A 62 6.20 -1.56 2.36
N LYS A 63 5.26 -1.83 3.27
CA LYS A 63 4.94 -0.90 4.36
C LYS A 63 6.18 -0.58 5.19
N TYR A 64 6.96 -1.58 5.59
CA TYR A 64 8.21 -1.36 6.34
C TYR A 64 9.19 -0.47 5.58
N ILE A 65 9.34 -0.64 4.26
CA ILE A 65 10.22 0.19 3.43
C ILE A 65 9.69 1.64 3.36
N LEU A 66 8.38 1.82 3.21
CA LEU A 66 7.76 3.15 3.19
C LEU A 66 7.89 3.86 4.54
N ASP A 67 7.71 3.13 5.64
CA ASP A 67 7.84 3.66 7.00
C ASP A 67 9.30 3.97 7.36
N TYR A 68 10.26 3.16 6.91
CA TYR A 68 11.69 3.40 7.10
C TYR A 68 12.12 4.73 6.45
N ASN A 69 11.69 4.99 5.22
CA ASN A 69 12.01 6.24 4.50
C ASN A 69 11.28 7.48 5.03
N ASN A 70 10.17 7.31 5.77
CA ASN A 70 9.50 8.43 6.45
C ASN A 70 10.12 8.76 7.82
N ASN A 71 11.02 7.91 8.33
CA ASN A 71 11.71 8.08 9.61
C ASN A 71 13.22 8.40 9.44
N GLU A 72 13.65 8.96 8.30
CA GLU A 72 15.04 9.44 8.12
C GLU A 72 15.45 10.61 9.05
N ASP A 73 14.64 10.97 10.05
CA ASP A 73 15.08 11.76 11.20
C ASP A 73 15.84 10.93 12.27
N VAL A 74 15.93 9.60 12.13
CA VAL A 74 16.51 8.71 13.18
C VAL A 74 18.01 8.42 13.00
N PHE A 75 18.62 8.80 11.88
CA PHE A 75 20.08 8.60 11.67
C PHE A 75 20.91 9.89 11.60
N ASN A 76 20.32 11.04 11.91
CA ASN A 76 21.09 12.26 12.25
C ASN A 76 21.40 12.26 13.76
N ASP A 77 22.13 11.24 14.22
CA ASP A 77 22.76 11.27 15.53
C ASP A 77 24.26 10.97 15.38
N LYS A 78 25.01 12.07 15.16
CA LYS A 78 26.45 12.30 15.35
C LYS A 78 27.47 11.67 14.39
#